data_AF-A0A976PVK6-F1
#
_entry.id   AF-A0A976PVK6-F1
#
_cell.length_a   1.000
_cell.length_b   1.000
_cell.length_c   1.000
_cell.angle_alpha   90.00
_cell.angle_beta   90.00
_cell.angle_gamma   90.00
#
_symmetry.space_group_name_H-M   'P 1'
#
loop_
_entity.id
_entity.type
_entity.pdbx_description
1 polymer ?
#
loop_
_entity_poly.entity_id
_entity_poly.type
_entity_poly.pdbx_seq_one_letter_code
_entity_poly.pdbx_strand_id
1 'polypeptide(L)'
;MPDQKSSQEPKRFNPAEPGTTESPSLALKYLLGYLDETRWSKVLDLGPAVGANVEFFTQYSCKLFIADLFQAFGPGRGNLELSGGALSRRLQQDLPSRDQAPFDIILAWDLLNYLEPEEMETAGRHLAALCSPKGLLFALLSNHHLLPDRPICFSIVDIETLTYDNRSTATRPSPHYREPDLERHLPAFVVETS
;
A
#
# COMPACT_ATOMS: atom_id res chain seq x y z
N MET A 1 -43.74 -10.98 20.46
CA MET A 1 -42.36 -10.87 20.96
C MET A 1 -41.63 -9.95 20.01
N PRO A 2 -41.01 -8.85 20.45
CA PRO A 2 -40.24 -8.00 19.55
C PRO A 2 -38.86 -8.61 19.29
N ASP A 3 -38.51 -8.72 18.01
CA ASP A 3 -37.18 -9.11 17.53
C ASP A 3 -36.15 -8.05 17.94
N GLN A 4 -35.21 -8.43 18.81
CA GLN A 4 -34.00 -7.67 19.07
C GLN A 4 -33.04 -7.87 17.89
N LYS A 5 -33.12 -7.01 16.88
CA LYS A 5 -31.98 -6.76 15.99
C LYS A 5 -30.90 -6.08 16.83
N SER A 6 -29.93 -6.85 17.29
CA SER A 6 -28.69 -6.33 17.85
C SER A 6 -27.97 -5.56 16.75
N SER A 7 -28.11 -4.23 16.75
CA SER A 7 -27.26 -3.32 15.99
C SER A 7 -25.85 -3.40 16.57
N GLN A 8 -25.07 -4.39 16.12
CA GLN A 8 -23.63 -4.36 16.32
C GLN A 8 -23.10 -3.18 15.53
N GLU A 9 -22.56 -2.18 16.22
CA GLU A 9 -21.72 -1.17 15.58
C GLU A 9 -20.65 -1.90 14.76
N PRO A 10 -20.35 -1.44 13.54
CA PRO A 10 -19.30 -2.06 12.73
C PRO A 10 -18.01 -2.09 13.56
N LYS A 11 -17.46 -3.28 13.74
CA LYS A 11 -16.24 -3.50 14.51
C LYS A 11 -15.17 -2.59 13.89
N ARG A 12 -14.69 -1.59 14.63
CA ARG A 12 -13.64 -0.68 14.11
C ARG A 12 -12.42 -1.51 13.75
N PHE A 13 -11.85 -1.23 12.58
CA PHE A 13 -10.63 -1.86 12.13
C PHE A 13 -9.52 -1.71 13.19
N ASN A 14 -8.87 -2.82 13.53
CA ASN A 14 -7.69 -2.86 14.36
C ASN A 14 -6.64 -3.72 13.64
N PRO A 15 -5.58 -3.12 13.07
CA PRO A 15 -4.59 -3.85 12.29
C PRO A 15 -3.86 -4.90 13.14
N ALA A 16 -3.77 -4.71 14.47
CA ALA A 16 -3.10 -5.64 15.36
C ALA A 16 -3.90 -6.93 15.64
N GLU A 17 -5.21 -6.96 15.34
CA GLU A 17 -6.02 -8.17 15.50
C GLU A 17 -5.93 -9.02 14.22
N PRO A 18 -5.60 -10.32 14.32
CA PRO A 18 -5.67 -11.23 13.19
C PRO A 18 -7.11 -11.38 12.70
N GLY A 19 -7.27 -11.52 11.40
CA GLY A 19 -8.56 -11.75 10.76
C GLY A 19 -8.80 -10.83 9.57
N THR A 20 -10.02 -10.95 9.06
CA THR A 20 -10.49 -10.23 7.88
C THR A 20 -11.54 -9.23 8.30
N THR A 21 -11.34 -7.96 7.99
CA THR A 21 -12.28 -6.87 8.36
C THR A 21 -12.48 -5.95 7.16
N GLU A 22 -13.72 -5.51 6.92
CA GLU A 22 -14.02 -4.48 5.93
C GLU A 22 -13.91 -3.08 6.56
N SER A 23 -13.38 -2.12 5.81
CA SER A 23 -13.34 -0.72 6.21
C SER A 23 -13.49 0.20 5.01
N PRO A 24 -14.20 1.34 5.16
CA PRO A 24 -14.29 2.34 4.12
C PRO A 24 -12.92 2.96 3.83
N SER A 25 -12.70 3.39 2.58
CA SER A 25 -11.48 4.02 2.10
C SER A 25 -11.80 5.19 1.16
N LEU A 26 -11.79 6.42 1.71
CA LEU A 26 -11.94 7.64 0.91
C LEU A 26 -10.76 7.85 -0.03
N ALA A 27 -9.56 7.46 0.42
CA ALA A 27 -8.34 7.54 -0.39
C ALA A 27 -8.42 6.65 -1.63
N LEU A 28 -9.00 5.46 -1.52
CA LEU A 28 -9.25 4.59 -2.68
C LEU A 28 -10.21 5.27 -3.66
N LYS A 29 -11.34 5.79 -3.17
CA LYS A 29 -12.31 6.50 -4.01
C LYS A 29 -11.66 7.65 -4.76
N TYR A 30 -10.85 8.45 -4.07
CA TYR A 30 -10.10 9.56 -4.67
C TYR A 30 -9.15 9.07 -5.76
N LEU A 31 -8.34 8.04 -5.46
CA LEU A 31 -7.42 7.42 -6.40
C LEU A 31 -8.13 6.91 -7.67
N LEU A 32 -9.25 6.20 -7.50
CA LEU A 32 -10.01 5.64 -8.61
C LEU A 32 -10.65 6.74 -9.47
N GLY A 33 -10.91 7.93 -8.91
CA GLY A 33 -11.31 9.11 -9.69
C GLY A 33 -10.26 9.59 -10.70
N TYR A 34 -8.99 9.19 -10.54
CA TYR A 34 -7.94 9.46 -11.53
C TYR A 34 -7.86 8.42 -12.64
N LEU A 35 -8.49 7.26 -12.46
CA LEU A 35 -8.63 6.26 -13.51
C LEU A 35 -9.77 6.68 -14.43
N ASP A 36 -9.41 7.40 -15.48
CA ASP A 36 -10.32 7.74 -16.58
C ASP A 36 -10.64 6.48 -17.41
N GLU A 37 -11.92 6.18 -17.60
CA GLU A 37 -12.40 5.06 -18.42
C GLU A 37 -11.88 5.15 -19.87
N THR A 38 -11.58 6.36 -20.35
CA THR A 38 -11.18 6.65 -21.74
C THR A 38 -9.67 6.66 -21.95
N ARG A 39 -8.87 6.67 -20.88
CA ARG A 39 -7.40 6.74 -20.97
C ARG A 39 -6.76 5.46 -20.46
N TRP A 40 -6.00 4.81 -21.34
CA TRP A 40 -5.19 3.65 -20.95
C TRP A 40 -4.16 4.03 -19.88
N SER A 41 -4.26 3.40 -18.71
CA SER A 41 -3.38 3.68 -17.55
C SER A 41 -2.49 2.48 -17.20
N LYS A 42 -1.29 2.74 -16.68
CA LYS A 42 -0.42 1.69 -16.12
C LYS A 42 -0.44 1.75 -14.60
N VAL A 43 -0.80 0.65 -13.95
CA VAL A 43 -0.87 0.52 -12.49
C VAL A 43 0.19 -0.47 -12.03
N LEU A 44 1.01 -0.06 -11.06
CA LEU A 44 1.97 -0.93 -10.39
C LEU A 44 1.49 -1.24 -8.98
N ASP A 45 1.27 -2.51 -8.68
CA ASP A 45 0.95 -3.02 -7.35
C ASP A 45 2.23 -3.55 -6.67
N LEU A 46 2.58 -2.97 -5.53
CA LEU A 46 3.73 -3.40 -4.72
C LEU A 46 3.36 -4.48 -3.70
N GLY A 47 2.06 -4.76 -3.52
CA GLY A 47 1.57 -5.85 -2.72
C GLY A 47 1.58 -7.19 -3.45
N PRO A 48 1.22 -8.28 -2.77
CA PRO A 48 1.08 -9.60 -3.38
C PRO A 48 -0.09 -9.63 -4.35
N ALA A 49 -0.07 -10.60 -5.26
CA ALA A 49 -1.17 -10.80 -6.20
C ALA A 49 -2.45 -11.24 -5.47
N VAL A 50 -3.41 -10.31 -5.35
CA VAL A 50 -4.73 -10.56 -4.77
C VAL A 50 -5.76 -10.67 -5.89
N GLY A 51 -6.39 -11.84 -6.01
CA GLY A 51 -7.35 -12.11 -7.10
C GLY A 51 -8.49 -11.10 -7.18
N ALA A 52 -9.03 -10.67 -6.04
CA ALA A 52 -10.06 -9.64 -5.99
C ALA A 52 -9.60 -8.29 -6.59
N ASN A 53 -8.35 -7.88 -6.33
CA ASN A 53 -7.80 -6.63 -6.88
C ASN A 53 -7.59 -6.76 -8.39
N VAL A 54 -7.06 -7.90 -8.84
CA VAL A 54 -6.85 -8.17 -10.27
C VAL A 54 -8.18 -8.12 -11.01
N GLU A 55 -9.20 -8.82 -10.51
CA GLU A 55 -10.56 -8.81 -11.05
C GLU A 55 -11.12 -7.38 -11.07
N PHE A 56 -10.99 -6.64 -9.97
CA PHE A 56 -11.44 -5.25 -9.86
C PHE A 56 -10.80 -4.35 -10.91
N PHE A 57 -9.49 -4.48 -11.16
CA PHE A 57 -8.82 -3.65 -12.17
C PHE A 57 -9.20 -4.01 -13.62
N THR A 58 -9.80 -5.19 -13.88
CA THR A 58 -10.27 -5.55 -15.24
C THR A 58 -11.42 -4.68 -15.75
N GLN A 59 -12.15 -4.03 -14.85
CA GLN A 59 -13.23 -3.11 -15.21
C GLN A 59 -12.73 -1.74 -15.72
N TYR A 60 -11.43 -1.47 -15.57
CA TYR A 60 -10.79 -0.23 -16.02
C TYR A 60 -9.92 -0.49 -17.25
N SER A 61 -9.76 0.55 -18.09
CA SER A 61 -8.80 0.58 -19.19
C SER A 61 -7.37 0.69 -18.66
N CYS A 62 -6.84 -0.37 -18.02
CA CYS A 62 -5.50 -0.33 -17.43
C CYS A 62 -4.70 -1.63 -17.62
N LYS A 63 -3.37 -1.49 -17.53
CA LYS A 63 -2.44 -2.61 -17.39
C LYS A 63 -1.93 -2.66 -15.96
N LEU A 64 -2.26 -3.74 -15.25
CA LEU A 64 -1.75 -4.02 -13.91
C LEU A 64 -0.42 -4.77 -13.96
N PHE A 65 0.56 -4.30 -13.19
CA PHE A 65 1.85 -4.95 -12.94
C PHE A 65 1.94 -5.24 -11.45
N ILE A 66 2.46 -6.41 -11.07
CA ILE A 66 2.56 -6.82 -9.66
C ILE A 66 4.02 -7.12 -9.37
N ALA A 67 4.59 -6.44 -8.37
CA ALA A 67 5.98 -6.59 -7.95
C ALA A 67 6.14 -7.39 -6.65
N ASP A 68 5.10 -7.46 -5.81
CA ASP A 68 5.11 -8.17 -4.52
C ASP A 68 6.36 -7.91 -3.66
N LEU A 69 6.53 -6.66 -3.25
CA LEU A 69 7.60 -6.26 -2.36
C LEU A 69 7.37 -6.73 -0.93
N PHE A 70 6.15 -7.09 -0.54
CA PHE A 70 5.81 -7.42 0.85
C PHE A 70 6.64 -8.57 1.40
N GLN A 71 6.98 -9.55 0.56
CA GLN A 71 7.85 -10.66 0.92
C GLN A 71 9.24 -10.20 1.37
N ALA A 72 9.72 -9.08 0.83
CA ALA A 72 10.96 -8.50 1.31
C ALA A 72 10.78 -7.89 2.71
N PHE A 73 9.61 -7.36 3.08
CA PHE A 73 9.34 -6.52 4.27
C PHE A 73 8.77 -7.23 5.51
N GLY A 74 8.86 -8.56 5.60
CA GLY A 74 8.35 -9.36 6.74
C GLY A 74 9.36 -9.66 7.88
N PRO A 75 8.91 -10.31 8.98
CA PRO A 75 9.73 -10.72 10.11
C PRO A 75 10.77 -11.76 9.68
N GLY A 76 11.99 -11.67 10.23
CA GLY A 76 13.11 -12.46 9.75
C GLY A 76 13.91 -11.77 8.65
N ARG A 77 13.59 -10.50 8.33
CA ARG A 77 14.64 -9.49 8.14
C ARG A 77 15.55 -9.57 9.36
N GLY A 78 16.54 -10.48 9.34
CA GLY A 78 17.63 -10.39 10.28
C GLY A 78 18.16 -8.97 10.24
N ASN A 79 18.97 -8.59 11.22
CA ASN A 79 19.65 -7.30 11.29
C ASN A 79 20.62 -7.03 10.11
N LEU A 80 20.39 -7.61 8.91
CA LEU A 80 20.58 -6.97 7.62
C LEU A 80 19.89 -5.61 7.67
N GLU A 81 20.55 -4.67 8.35
CA GLU A 81 20.63 -3.30 7.87
C GLU A 81 20.87 -3.43 6.37
N LEU A 82 19.80 -3.30 5.60
CA LEU A 82 19.92 -3.05 4.19
C LEU A 82 20.49 -1.63 4.13
N SER A 83 21.80 -1.50 4.36
CA SER A 83 22.55 -0.30 4.02
C SER A 83 22.02 0.18 2.68
N GLY A 84 21.84 1.48 2.47
CA GLY A 84 21.06 2.00 1.33
C GLY A 84 21.43 1.37 -0.03
N GLY A 85 22.69 0.93 -0.22
CA GLY A 85 23.13 0.16 -1.39
C GLY A 85 22.50 -1.23 -1.56
N ALA A 86 22.32 -2.00 -0.48
CA ALA A 86 21.68 -3.32 -0.51
C ALA A 86 20.18 -3.21 -0.83
N LEU A 87 19.47 -2.29 -0.19
CA LEU A 87 18.06 -2.01 -0.50
C LEU A 87 17.90 -1.54 -1.95
N SER A 88 18.75 -0.60 -2.39
CA SER A 88 18.69 -0.10 -3.77
C SER A 88 18.86 -1.22 -4.79
N ARG A 89 19.80 -2.15 -4.58
CA ARG A 89 19.99 -3.30 -5.48
C ARG A 89 18.77 -4.21 -5.49
N ARG A 90 18.18 -4.46 -4.32
CA ARG A 90 16.98 -5.30 -4.20
C ARG A 90 15.81 -4.68 -4.94
N LEU A 91 15.55 -3.38 -4.75
CA LEU A 91 14.51 -2.66 -5.46
C LEU A 91 14.72 -2.69 -6.99
N GLN A 92 15.96 -2.59 -7.47
CA GLN A 92 16.27 -2.73 -8.90
C GLN A 92 15.97 -4.11 -9.47
N GLN A 93 15.98 -5.16 -8.64
CA GLN A 93 15.69 -6.54 -9.04
C GLN A 93 14.19 -6.84 -9.01
N ASP A 94 13.50 -6.36 -7.97
CA ASP A 94 12.10 -6.70 -7.73
C ASP A 94 11.13 -5.73 -8.43
N LEU A 95 11.53 -4.48 -8.69
CA LEU A 95 10.69 -3.52 -9.41
C LEU A 95 10.78 -3.69 -10.94
N PRO A 96 9.71 -3.31 -11.67
CA PRO A 96 9.76 -3.27 -13.13
C PRO A 96 10.89 -2.40 -13.66
N SER A 97 11.46 -2.82 -14.78
CA SER A 97 12.48 -2.07 -15.51
C SER A 97 11.92 -0.77 -16.10
N ARG A 98 12.79 0.22 -16.35
CA ARG A 98 12.39 1.57 -16.79
C ARG A 98 11.67 1.62 -18.15
N ASP A 99 11.83 0.61 -19.00
CA ASP A 99 11.10 0.44 -20.26
C ASP A 99 9.62 0.07 -20.05
N GLN A 100 9.27 -0.48 -18.88
CA GLN A 100 7.88 -0.76 -18.51
C GLN A 100 7.18 0.48 -17.92
N ALA A 101 7.96 1.46 -17.45
CA ALA A 101 7.52 2.75 -16.93
C ALA A 101 7.13 3.72 -18.08
N PRO A 102 6.58 4.93 -17.80
CA PRO A 102 6.10 5.40 -16.50
C PRO A 102 4.78 4.74 -16.08
N PHE A 103 4.52 4.69 -14.78
CA PHE A 103 3.24 4.26 -14.19
C PHE A 103 2.39 5.47 -13.81
N ASP A 104 1.09 5.40 -14.10
CA ASP A 104 0.13 6.44 -13.70
C ASP A 104 -0.27 6.28 -12.23
N ILE A 105 -0.25 5.05 -11.72
CA ILE A 105 -0.55 4.74 -10.31
C ILE A 105 0.44 3.70 -9.79
N ILE A 106 0.94 3.91 -8.58
CA ILE A 106 1.71 2.94 -7.80
C ILE A 106 0.97 2.69 -6.48
N LEU A 107 0.55 1.45 -6.24
CA LEU A 107 -0.12 1.01 -5.03
C LEU A 107 0.92 0.45 -4.05
N ALA A 108 1.30 1.24 -3.06
CA ALA A 108 2.18 0.82 -1.98
C ALA A 108 1.42 0.23 -0.79
N TRP A 109 0.11 0.43 -0.71
CA TRP A 109 -0.73 -0.06 0.38
C TRP A 109 -0.11 0.31 1.74
N ASP A 110 0.08 -0.63 2.65
CA ASP A 110 0.67 -0.37 3.97
C ASP A 110 2.20 -0.47 4.01
N LEU A 111 2.88 -0.72 2.88
CA LEU A 111 4.34 -0.94 2.80
C LEU A 111 5.15 0.14 3.53
N LEU A 112 4.73 1.40 3.39
CA LEU A 112 5.45 2.53 3.99
C LEU A 112 5.50 2.48 5.52
N ASN A 113 4.56 1.79 6.18
CA ASN A 113 4.59 1.61 7.64
C ASN A 113 5.72 0.67 8.11
N TYR A 114 6.38 -0.02 7.18
CA TYR A 114 7.41 -1.04 7.45
C TYR A 114 8.81 -0.62 7.01
N LEU A 115 8.94 0.58 6.44
CA LEU A 115 10.21 1.17 6.05
C LEU A 115 10.75 2.03 7.19
N GLU A 116 12.02 1.89 7.52
CA GLU A 116 12.74 2.91 8.29
C GLU A 116 12.98 4.16 7.44
N PRO A 117 13.26 5.34 8.02
CA PRO A 117 13.34 6.60 7.27
C PRO A 117 14.29 6.58 6.05
N GLU A 118 15.50 6.02 6.21
CA GLU A 118 16.47 5.90 5.12
C GLU A 118 16.02 4.91 4.02
N GLU A 119 15.28 3.87 4.41
CA GLU A 119 14.68 2.92 3.48
C GLU A 119 13.56 3.58 2.69
N MET A 120 12.74 4.41 3.34
CA MET A 120 11.67 5.18 2.71
C MET A 120 12.23 6.16 1.68
N GLU A 121 13.31 6.88 2.00
CA GLU A 121 13.98 7.76 1.04
C GLU A 121 14.53 6.99 -0.17
N THR A 122 15.12 5.82 0.08
CA THR A 122 15.65 4.98 -0.98
C THR A 122 14.54 4.43 -1.87
N ALA A 123 13.48 3.88 -1.28
CA ALA A 123 12.30 3.41 -2.00
C ALA A 123 11.65 4.56 -2.77
N GLY A 124 11.45 5.71 -2.14
CA GLY A 124 10.88 6.91 -2.75
C GLY A 124 11.58 7.34 -4.03
N ARG A 125 12.92 7.33 -4.06
CA ARG A 125 13.70 7.64 -5.28
C ARG A 125 13.44 6.63 -6.41
N HIS A 126 13.37 5.33 -6.10
CA HIS A 126 13.08 4.28 -7.09
C HIS A 126 11.64 4.37 -7.61
N LEU A 127 10.67 4.58 -6.72
CA LEU A 127 9.26 4.72 -7.09
C LEU A 127 9.02 5.99 -7.90
N ALA A 128 9.62 7.13 -7.53
CA ALA A 128 9.52 8.37 -8.30
C ALA A 128 10.09 8.24 -9.71
N ALA A 129 11.16 7.46 -9.87
CA ALA A 129 11.76 7.18 -11.17
C ALA A 129 10.88 6.30 -12.09
N LEU A 130 9.92 5.57 -11.51
CA LEU A 130 8.95 4.75 -12.23
C LEU A 130 7.60 5.47 -12.39
N CYS A 131 7.31 6.47 -11.55
CA CYS A 131 6.07 7.21 -11.60
C CYS A 131 6.06 8.23 -12.76
N SER A 132 4.90 8.41 -13.39
CA SER A 132 4.70 9.50 -14.35
C SER A 132 4.68 10.86 -13.63
N PRO A 133 4.98 11.99 -14.31
CA PRO A 133 4.97 13.32 -13.68
C PRO A 133 3.63 13.75 -13.06
N LYS A 134 2.51 13.12 -13.46
CA LYS A 134 1.16 13.33 -12.89
C LYS A 134 0.62 12.08 -12.22
N GLY A 135 1.49 11.10 -11.97
CA GLY A 135 1.10 9.82 -11.40
C GLY A 135 0.97 9.91 -9.89
N LEU A 136 0.26 8.94 -9.33
CA LEU A 136 -0.04 8.88 -7.91
C LEU A 136 0.69 7.71 -7.25
N LEU A 137 1.22 7.96 -6.05
CA LEU A 137 1.64 6.93 -5.13
C LEU A 137 0.57 6.81 -4.04
N PHE A 138 -0.11 5.67 -3.99
CA PHE A 138 -1.14 5.39 -3.00
C PHE A 138 -0.57 4.56 -1.85
N ALA A 139 -0.78 5.02 -0.62
CA ALA A 139 -0.40 4.29 0.59
C ALA A 139 -1.44 4.48 1.71
N LEU A 140 -1.57 3.47 2.57
CA LEU A 140 -2.42 3.45 3.74
C LEU A 140 -1.54 3.47 4.99
N LEU A 141 -1.57 4.59 5.70
CA LEU A 141 -0.73 4.84 6.87
C LEU A 141 -1.55 4.56 8.14
N SER A 142 -1.00 3.75 9.03
CA SER A 142 -1.70 3.35 10.24
C SER A 142 -1.49 4.35 11.38
N ASN A 143 -2.57 4.75 12.03
CA ASN A 143 -2.53 5.58 13.24
C ASN A 143 -2.45 4.77 14.54
N HIS A 144 -2.44 3.43 14.45
CA HIS A 144 -2.40 2.55 15.61
C HIS A 144 -0.98 2.44 16.18
N HIS A 145 -0.87 2.21 17.49
CA HIS A 145 0.42 2.04 18.18
C HIS A 145 1.12 0.72 17.88
N LEU A 146 0.34 -0.31 17.53
CA LEU A 146 0.83 -1.63 17.19
C LEU A 146 0.37 -1.98 15.78
N LEU A 147 1.31 -2.50 15.00
CA LEU A 147 1.07 -3.08 13.69
C LEU A 147 1.37 -4.57 13.74
N PRO A 148 0.82 -5.37 12.83
CA PRO A 148 1.37 -6.68 12.52
C PRO A 148 2.86 -6.58 12.22
N ASP A 149 3.61 -7.64 12.50
CA ASP A 149 5.06 -7.70 12.26
C ASP A 149 5.47 -7.69 10.77
N ARG A 150 4.51 -7.70 9.86
CA ARG A 150 4.64 -7.66 8.40
C ARG A 150 3.50 -6.89 7.75
N PRO A 151 3.67 -6.37 6.53
CA PRO A 151 2.59 -5.83 5.72
C PRO A 151 1.41 -6.81 5.59
N ILE A 152 0.18 -6.29 5.58
CA ILE A 152 -1.06 -7.07 5.43
C ILE A 152 -1.67 -6.92 4.05
N CYS A 153 -2.36 -7.95 3.57
CA CYS A 153 -2.98 -7.89 2.26
C CYS A 153 -4.28 -7.07 2.29
N PHE A 154 -4.52 -6.33 1.21
CA PHE A 154 -5.76 -5.59 1.00
C PHE A 154 -6.50 -6.16 -0.21
N SER A 155 -7.80 -6.36 -0.08
CA SER A 155 -8.70 -6.70 -1.20
C SER A 155 -9.69 -5.57 -1.43
N ILE A 156 -9.85 -5.13 -2.69
CA ILE A 156 -10.86 -4.16 -3.07
C ILE A 156 -12.21 -4.87 -3.16
N VAL A 157 -13.17 -4.41 -2.37
CA VAL A 157 -14.56 -4.90 -2.42
C VAL A 157 -15.35 -4.08 -3.43
N ASP A 158 -15.24 -2.76 -3.33
CA ASP A 158 -15.83 -1.78 -4.24
C ASP A 158 -15.03 -0.46 -4.22
N ILE A 159 -15.53 0.58 -4.89
CA ILE A 159 -14.87 1.88 -5.02
C ILE A 159 -14.65 2.62 -3.68
N GLU A 160 -15.36 2.24 -2.62
CA GLU A 160 -15.33 2.89 -1.31
C GLU A 160 -14.89 1.95 -0.19
N THR A 161 -14.71 0.66 -0.46
CA THR A 161 -14.55 -0.37 0.59
C THR A 161 -13.34 -1.28 0.32
N LEU A 162 -12.50 -1.42 1.33
CA LEU A 162 -11.38 -2.37 1.37
C LEU A 162 -11.63 -3.45 2.41
N THR A 163 -11.22 -4.67 2.09
CA THR A 163 -11.01 -5.74 3.07
C THR A 163 -9.54 -5.81 3.46
N TYR A 164 -9.29 -5.90 4.76
CA TYR A 164 -7.98 -5.97 5.38
C TYR A 164 -7.78 -7.39 5.88
N ASP A 165 -6.71 -8.07 5.47
CA ASP A 165 -6.45 -9.46 5.84
C ASP A 165 -5.13 -9.59 6.63
N ASN A 166 -5.23 -9.52 7.96
CA ASN A 166 -4.11 -9.76 8.85
C ASN A 166 -3.99 -11.26 9.19
N ARG A 167 -2.90 -11.89 8.73
CA ARG A 167 -2.58 -13.29 9.01
C ARG A 167 -1.52 -13.47 10.11
N SER A 168 -0.98 -12.38 10.66
CA SER A 168 0.03 -12.43 11.71
C SER A 168 -0.58 -12.22 13.09
N THR A 169 -0.16 -13.04 14.05
CA THR A 169 -0.46 -12.87 15.49
C THR A 169 0.63 -12.08 16.21
N ALA A 170 1.78 -11.85 15.55
CA ALA A 170 2.88 -11.07 16.09
C ALA A 170 2.75 -9.60 15.70
N THR A 171 3.19 -8.72 16.60
CA THR A 171 3.07 -7.28 16.42
C THR A 171 4.42 -6.56 16.63
N ARG A 172 4.52 -5.36 16.06
CA ARG A 172 5.63 -4.42 16.25
C ARG A 172 5.09 -3.03 16.60
N PRO A 173 5.90 -2.15 17.24
CA PRO A 173 5.59 -0.73 17.34
C PRO A 173 5.43 -0.10 15.96
N SER A 174 4.42 0.76 15.82
CA SER A 174 4.24 1.60 14.63
C SER A 174 5.26 2.75 14.63
N PRO A 175 5.86 3.09 13.47
CA PRO A 175 6.71 4.27 13.36
C PRO A 175 5.92 5.59 13.46
N HIS A 176 4.58 5.54 13.32
CA HIS A 176 3.70 6.72 13.43
C HIS A 176 4.03 7.87 12.46
N TYR A 177 4.40 7.54 11.22
CA TYR A 177 4.65 8.54 10.18
C TYR A 177 3.46 9.47 9.98
N ARG A 178 3.74 10.77 9.99
CA ARG A 178 2.79 11.84 9.69
C ARG A 178 3.15 12.52 8.38
N GLU A 179 2.28 13.41 7.91
CA GLU A 179 2.52 14.18 6.68
C GLU A 179 3.91 14.84 6.64
N PRO A 180 4.44 15.50 7.69
CA PRO A 180 5.77 16.09 7.63
C PRO A 180 6.91 15.07 7.51
N ASP A 181 6.71 13.86 8.02
CA ASP A 181 7.69 12.78 7.88
C ASP A 181 7.68 12.26 6.43
N LEU A 182 6.49 12.11 5.84
CA LEU A 182 6.34 11.73 4.44
C LEU A 182 6.94 12.77 3.49
N GLU A 183 6.66 14.06 3.70
CA GLU A 183 7.25 15.13 2.89
C GLU A 183 8.79 15.16 2.99
N ARG A 184 9.33 14.88 4.18
CA ARG A 184 10.78 14.81 4.41
C ARG A 184 11.40 13.62 3.69
N HIS A 185 10.80 12.44 3.81
CA HIS A 185 11.40 11.19 3.34
C HIS A 185 10.97 10.80 1.91
N LEU A 186 9.96 11.45 1.36
CA LEU A 186 9.49 11.29 -0.02
C LEU A 186 9.49 12.64 -0.78
N PRO A 187 10.62 13.36 -0.86
CA PRO A 187 10.65 14.73 -1.38
C PRO A 187 10.32 14.87 -2.88
N ALA A 188 10.24 13.75 -3.59
CA ALA A 188 9.84 13.70 -5.00
C ALA A 188 8.29 13.66 -5.19
N PHE A 189 7.54 13.54 -4.10
CA PHE A 189 6.08 13.48 -4.11
C PHE A 189 5.49 14.63 -3.28
N VAL A 190 4.30 15.08 -3.66
CA VAL A 190 3.48 15.99 -2.85
C VAL A 190 2.48 15.13 -2.09
N VAL A 191 2.38 15.33 -0.78
CA VAL A 191 1.47 14.56 0.07
C VAL A 191 0.07 15.16 -0.01
N GLU A 192 -0.91 14.34 -0.36
CA GLU A 192 -2.33 14.66 -0.31
C GLU A 192 -3.02 13.67 0.62
N THR A 193 -3.76 14.17 1.61
CA THR A 193 -4.56 13.36 2.53
C THR A 193 -6.05 13.59 2.30
N SER A 194 -6.83 12.52 2.36
CA SER A 194 -8.28 12.48 2.07
C SER A 194 -9.11 12.18 3.31
#